data_AF-A0AAQ3C177-F1
#
_entry.id   AF-A0AAQ3C177-F1
#
_cell.length_a   1.000
_cell.length_b   1.000
_cell.length_c   1.000
_cell.angle_alpha   90.00
_cell.angle_beta   90.00
_cell.angle_gamma   90.00
#
_symmetry.space_group_name_H-M   'P 1'
#
loop_
_entity.id
_entity.type
_entity.pdbx_description
1 polymer ?
#
loop_
_entity_poly.entity_id
_entity_poly.type
_entity_poly.pdbx_seq_one_letter_code
_entity_poly.pdbx_strand_id
1 'polypeptide(L)'
;MKSDQLGTNISVAEVLDLTPHGIWLLAQGEEHFLPYEHFPWFRSAAIDAVFNVEPMGRDGLCWPDLDIDLSIDSIRHPENYPLVSHS
;
A
#
# COMPACT_ATOMS: atom_id res chain seq x y z
N MET A 1 18.23 -3.58 19.67
CA MET A 1 17.10 -4.36 19.14
C MET A 1 17.58 -5.02 17.87
N LYS A 2 17.37 -6.33 17.75
CA LYS A 2 17.94 -7.15 16.68
C LYS A 2 17.20 -6.84 15.38
N SER A 3 17.92 -6.31 14.40
CA SER A 3 17.50 -6.36 13.00
C SER A 3 17.78 -7.80 12.56
N ASP A 4 16.75 -8.62 12.62
CA ASP A 4 16.83 -10.02 12.20
C ASP A 4 16.78 -10.05 10.67
N GLN A 5 17.73 -10.78 10.10
CA GLN A 5 17.95 -10.90 8.67
C GLN A 5 16.70 -11.44 7.97
N LEU A 6 16.26 -10.82 6.88
CA LEU A 6 15.53 -11.54 5.83
C LEU A 6 16.31 -11.50 4.52
N GLY A 7 17.26 -12.42 4.41
CA GLY A 7 17.67 -12.94 3.12
C GLY A 7 16.62 -13.95 2.67
N THR A 8 15.66 -13.52 1.84
CA THR A 8 14.99 -14.32 0.79
C THR A 8 14.24 -13.33 -0.08
N ASN A 9 14.52 -13.34 -1.39
CA ASN A 9 13.89 -12.51 -2.41
C ASN A 9 12.44 -12.99 -2.65
N ILE A 10 11.58 -12.84 -1.66
CA ILE A 10 10.14 -12.85 -1.85
C ILE A 10 9.79 -11.40 -2.18
N SER A 11 9.02 -11.17 -3.22
CA SER A 11 8.48 -9.84 -3.55
C SER A 11 7.45 -9.44 -2.48
N VAL A 12 7.93 -9.24 -1.24
CA VAL A 12 7.12 -8.92 -0.07
C VAL A 12 6.68 -7.47 -0.23
N ALA A 13 5.37 -7.26 -0.25
CA ALA A 13 4.82 -5.92 -0.09
C ALA A 13 4.89 -5.55 1.39
N GLU A 14 5.35 -4.35 1.71
CA GLU A 14 5.50 -3.89 3.09
C GLU A 14 5.23 -2.39 3.17
N VAL A 15 4.45 -1.96 4.17
CA VAL A 15 4.33 -0.53 4.48
C VAL A 15 5.56 -0.11 5.29
N LEU A 16 6.29 0.88 4.76
CA LEU A 16 7.55 1.36 5.32
C LEU A 16 7.33 2.46 6.36
N ASP A 17 6.40 3.39 6.09
CA ASP A 17 6.15 4.53 6.95
C ASP A 17 4.76 5.15 6.70
N LEU A 18 4.27 5.90 7.69
CA LEU A 18 3.04 6.67 7.64
C LEU A 18 3.36 8.16 7.84
N THR A 19 2.83 8.99 6.95
CA THR A 19 2.98 10.45 7.04
C THR A 19 1.61 11.11 7.17
N PRO A 20 1.54 12.41 7.53
CA PRO A 20 0.29 13.17 7.48
C PRO A 20 -0.35 13.27 6.08
N HIS A 21 0.42 12.96 5.03
CA HIS A 21 0.00 13.14 3.63
C HIS A 21 -0.26 11.83 2.89
N GLY A 22 0.20 10.69 3.40
CA GLY A 22 0.13 9.41 2.72
C GLY A 22 0.97 8.34 3.39
N ILE A 23 1.05 7.18 2.76
CA ILE A 23 1.82 6.03 3.23
C ILE A 23 2.96 5.71 2.26
N TRP A 24 4.08 5.21 2.78
CA TRP A 24 5.16 4.65 1.98
C TRP A 24 5.02 3.14 1.93
N LEU A 25 5.07 2.59 0.72
CA LEU A 25 4.89 1.18 0.44
C LEU A 25 6.09 0.68 -0.37
N LEU A 26 6.74 -0.38 0.09
CA LEU A 26 7.66 -1.17 -0.71
C LEU A 26 6.87 -2.27 -1.41
N ALA A 27 6.87 -2.30 -2.74
CA ALA A 27 6.26 -3.39 -3.50
C ALA A 27 7.10 -3.68 -4.74
N GLN A 28 7.25 -4.97 -5.09
CA GLN A 28 8.10 -5.42 -6.22
C GLN A 28 9.55 -4.89 -6.18
N GLY A 29 10.07 -4.54 -5.00
CA GLY A 29 11.42 -3.97 -4.84
C GLY A 29 11.53 -2.48 -5.15
N GLU A 30 10.40 -1.79 -5.34
CA GLU A 30 10.32 -0.34 -5.54
C GLU A 30 9.52 0.33 -4.41
N GLU A 31 9.94 1.53 -4.03
CA GLU A 31 9.20 2.36 -3.07
C GLU A 31 8.14 3.19 -3.81
N HIS A 32 6.93 3.16 -3.28
CA HIS A 32 5.79 3.91 -3.78
C HIS A 32 5.22 4.78 -2.66
N PHE A 33 4.99 6.06 -2.97
CA PHE A 33 4.26 6.95 -2.08
C PHE A 33 2.78 6.97 -2.48
N LEU A 34 1.91 6.61 -1.55
CA LEU A 34 0.47 6.58 -1.73
C LEU A 34 -0.14 7.78 -0.99
N PRO A 35 -0.37 8.92 -1.67
CA PRO A 35 -0.95 10.10 -1.05
C PRO A 35 -2.43 9.88 -0.71
N TYR A 36 -2.89 10.39 0.44
CA TYR A 36 -4.29 10.30 0.86
C TYR A 36 -5.27 11.02 -0.06
N GLU A 37 -4.80 11.89 -0.95
CA GLU A 37 -5.63 12.49 -2.00
C GLU A 37 -6.15 11.45 -3.00
N HIS A 38 -5.32 10.45 -3.32
CA HIS A 38 -5.68 9.35 -4.21
C HIS A 38 -6.14 8.11 -3.44
N PHE A 39 -5.61 7.89 -2.24
CA PHE A 39 -5.91 6.72 -1.40
C PHE A 39 -6.49 7.15 -0.03
N PRO A 40 -7.68 7.76 0.01
CA PRO A 40 -8.21 8.42 1.21
C PRO A 40 -8.54 7.46 2.35
N TRP A 41 -8.79 6.18 2.05
CA TRP A 41 -9.18 5.18 3.05
C TRP A 41 -8.10 4.94 4.11
N PHE A 42 -6.82 5.09 3.74
CA PHE A 42 -5.71 4.94 4.69
C PHE A 42 -5.65 6.06 5.73
N ARG A 43 -6.24 7.24 5.46
CA ARG A 43 -6.15 8.41 6.37
C ARG A 43 -6.79 8.15 7.74
N SER A 44 -7.87 7.36 7.77
CA SER A 44 -8.63 7.09 9.01
C SER A 44 -8.61 5.61 9.41
N ALA A 45 -7.80 4.81 8.73
CA ALA A 45 -7.63 3.40 9.01
C ALA A 45 -6.87 3.18 10.33
N ALA A 46 -7.16 2.07 11.01
CA ALA A 46 -6.36 1.65 12.16
C ALA A 46 -4.93 1.35 11.70
N ILE A 47 -3.93 1.79 12.47
CA ILE A 47 -2.51 1.64 12.10
C ILE A 47 -2.18 0.18 11.79
N ASP A 48 -2.59 -0.74 12.66
CA ASP A 48 -2.34 -2.18 12.47
C ASP A 48 -2.93 -2.71 11.16
N ALA A 49 -4.11 -2.22 10.78
CA ALA A 49 -4.76 -2.59 9.52
C ALA A 49 -4.04 -2.01 8.30
N VAL A 50 -3.41 -0.83 8.40
CA VAL A 50 -2.60 -0.25 7.31
C VAL A 50 -1.31 -1.04 7.10
N PHE A 51 -0.70 -1.54 8.16
CA PHE A 51 0.51 -2.36 8.05
C PHE A 51 0.22 -3.80 7.62
N ASN A 52 -1.04 -4.26 7.70
CA ASN A 52 -1.46 -5.57 7.27
C ASN A 52 -1.68 -5.62 5.74
N VAL A 53 -0.61 -5.44 4.97
CA VAL A 53 -0.62 -5.59 3.51
C VAL A 53 -0.23 -7.02 3.12
N GLU A 54 -1.01 -7.62 2.22
CA GLU A 54 -0.78 -8.96 1.70
C GLU A 54 -0.66 -8.94 0.16
N PRO A 55 0.29 -9.69 -0.42
CA PRO A 55 0.39 -9.81 -1.87
C PRO A 55 -0.78 -10.65 -2.44
N MET A 56 -1.47 -10.10 -3.44
CA MET A 56 -2.57 -10.75 -4.15
C MET A 56 -2.16 -11.04 -5.60
N GLY A 57 -1.63 -12.25 -5.85
CA GLY A 57 -1.18 -12.65 -7.18
C GLY A 57 0.18 -12.03 -7.55
N ARG A 58 0.36 -11.64 -8.82
CA ARG A 58 1.65 -11.11 -9.33
C ARG A 58 1.83 -9.62 -9.07
N ASP A 59 0.77 -8.85 -9.32
CA ASP A 59 0.79 -7.39 -9.34
C ASP A 59 -0.34 -6.78 -8.49
N GLY A 60 -1.04 -7.59 -7.69
CA GLY A 60 -2.09 -7.16 -6.79
C GLY A 60 -1.63 -7.13 -5.34
N LEU A 61 -2.23 -6.26 -4.57
CA LEU A 61 -2.03 -6.06 -3.14
C LEU A 61 -3.41 -5.96 -2.48
N CYS A 62 -3.54 -6.56 -1.31
CA CYS A 62 -4.77 -6.54 -0.53
C CYS A 62 -4.46 -6.07 0.89
N TRP A 63 -5.33 -5.22 1.43
CA TRP A 63 -5.43 -4.92 2.85
C TRP A 63 -6.72 -5.55 3.39
N PRO A 64 -6.66 -6.80 3.87
CA PRO A 64 -7.87 -7.57 4.22
C PRO A 64 -8.68 -6.94 5.35
N ASP A 65 -8.03 -6.24 6.29
CA ASP A 65 -8.72 -5.55 7.38
C ASP A 65 -9.43 -4.27 6.94
N LEU A 66 -9.04 -3.71 5.79
CA LEU A 66 -9.60 -2.48 5.24
C LEU A 66 -10.57 -2.72 4.08
N ASP A 67 -10.66 -3.96 3.59
CA ASP A 67 -11.40 -4.33 2.37
C ASP A 67 -10.94 -3.49 1.16
N ILE A 68 -9.60 -3.32 1.03
CA ILE A 68 -8.97 -2.55 -0.04
C ILE A 68 -8.09 -3.48 -0.88
N ASP A 69 -8.35 -3.52 -2.18
CA ASP A 69 -7.49 -4.16 -3.17
C ASP A 69 -6.90 -3.11 -4.12
N LEU A 70 -5.58 -3.14 -4.30
CA LEU A 70 -4.86 -2.25 -5.21
C LEU A 70 -3.97 -3.06 -6.16
N SER A 71 -3.83 -2.61 -7.40
CA SER A 71 -2.81 -3.12 -8.31
C SER A 71 -1.60 -2.19 -8.36
N ILE A 72 -0.42 -2.73 -8.67
CA ILE A 72 0.79 -1.91 -8.90
C ILE A 72 0.54 -0.85 -9.98
N ASP A 73 -0.25 -1.18 -11.02
CA ASP A 73 -0.66 -0.22 -12.05
C ASP A 73 -1.46 0.95 -11.47
N SER A 74 -2.44 0.67 -10.60
CA SER A 74 -3.25 1.71 -9.94
C SER A 74 -2.45 2.59 -9.00
N ILE A 75 -1.37 2.05 -8.40
CA ILE A 75 -0.46 2.80 -7.54
C ILE A 75 0.45 3.72 -8.37
N ARG A 76 0.90 3.26 -9.54
CA ARG A 76 1.75 4.03 -10.46
C ARG A 76 0.97 5.10 -11.23
N HIS A 77 -0.29 4.83 -11.52
CA HIS A 77 -1.18 5.69 -12.30
C HIS A 77 -2.51 5.96 -11.59
N PRO A 78 -2.50 6.56 -10.39
CA PRO A 78 -3.71 6.82 -9.62
C PRO A 78 -4.71 7.71 -10.37
N GLU A 79 -4.26 8.56 -11.30
CA GLU A 79 -5.09 9.40 -12.16
C GLU A 79 -6.03 8.62 -13.09
N ASN A 80 -5.67 7.39 -13.45
CA ASN A 80 -6.49 6.53 -14.33
C ASN A 80 -7.63 5.86 -13.57
N TYR A 81 -7.55 5.87 -12.24
CA TYR A 81 -8.52 5.25 -11.34
C TYR A 81 -9.04 6.31 -10.37
N PRO A 82 -9.85 7.29 -10.83
CA PRO A 82 -10.39 8.30 -9.95
C PRO A 82 -11.38 7.68 -8.96
N LEU A 83 -10.95 7.57 -7.70
CA LEU A 83 -11.69 6.96 -6.59
C LEU A 83 -12.71 7.93 -5.96
N VAL A 84 -12.83 9.13 -6.53
CA VAL A 84 -13.84 10.14 -6.22
C VAL A 84 -14.79 10.22 -7.42
N SER A 85 -15.93 9.53 -7.31
CA SER A 85 -17.08 9.84 -8.16
C SER A 85 -17.52 11.26 -7.83
N HIS A 86 -17.24 12.22 -8.72
CA HIS A 86 -17.91 13.51 -8.69
C HIS A 86 -19.37 13.27 -9.12
N SER A 87 -20.26 13.15 -8.14
CA SER A 87 -21.70 13.32 -8.33
C SER A 87 -22.07 14.79 -8.26
#